data_AF-A0A7W9BJU6-F1
#
_entry.id   AF-A0A7W9BJU6-F1
#
_cell.length_a   1.000
_cell.length_b   1.000
_cell.length_c   1.000
_cell.angle_alpha   90.00
_cell.angle_beta   90.00
_cell.angle_gamma   90.00
#
_symmetry.space_group_name_H-M   'P 1'
#
loop_
_entity.id
_entity.type
_entity.pdbx_description
1 polymer ?
#
loop_
_entity_poly.entity_id
_entity_poly.type
_entity_poly.pdbx_seq_one_letter_code
_entity_poly.pdbx_strand_id
1 'polypeptide(L)'
;MMRHIPVRETILASAILLLIVLIASRFAGFVAPANLANVFNDTAPLIILALGQMVVILTRCIDLSVAANLALTGMAVAMINVAFPGLPIPFILAIAVTLGAMMGAINGVLVWKLNIPPIVVTLGTMTIFRGIIFLISDGKWVNSHEMSPAFTGFPRAAFLGLPVLSWIAIITVVAFGVMMSRTQFGRSIFAVGGNPHAAVYTGINVGRTQFGAFVVSGALAGLTGYLWVARYAVAYVDIAGGFELEVVAACVIGGISIAGGIGSVGGAVLGAIFLGVVKNALPVVNISPFWQLAISGSAILIAVAFNARSGRTKGRIILKSAEVTQ
;
A
#
# COMPACT_ATOMS: atom_id res chain seq x y z
N MET A 1 -23.07 -12.56 15.97
CA MET A 1 -22.75 -13.38 14.78
C MET A 1 -21.24 -13.33 14.57
N MET A 2 -20.50 -14.25 15.18
CA MET A 2 -19.02 -14.29 15.12
C MET A 2 -18.61 -14.62 13.68
N ARG A 3 -18.08 -13.63 12.97
CA ARG A 3 -17.56 -13.80 11.61
C ARG A 3 -16.25 -14.59 11.76
N HIS A 4 -16.26 -15.88 11.42
CA HIS A 4 -15.05 -16.69 11.40
C HIS A 4 -13.97 -15.95 10.61
N ILE A 5 -12.83 -15.68 11.24
CA ILE A 5 -11.65 -15.15 10.56
C ILE A 5 -11.35 -16.13 9.41
N PRO A 6 -11.25 -15.66 8.16
CA PRO A 6 -10.97 -16.56 7.04
C PRO A 6 -9.66 -17.30 7.31
N VAL A 7 -9.62 -18.60 7.02
CA VAL A 7 -8.50 -19.53 7.32
C VAL A 7 -7.12 -18.97 6.90
N ARG A 8 -7.07 -18.11 5.88
CA ARG A 8 -5.84 -17.45 5.42
C ARG A 8 -5.31 -16.39 6.41
N GLU A 9 -6.19 -15.58 6.97
CA GLU A 9 -5.82 -14.55 7.96
C GLU A 9 -5.35 -15.20 9.26
N THR A 10 -5.96 -16.32 9.67
CA THR A 10 -5.49 -17.07 10.86
C THR A 10 -4.13 -17.70 10.64
N ILE A 11 -3.86 -18.28 9.45
CA ILE A 11 -2.53 -18.80 9.11
C ILE A 11 -1.50 -17.68 9.16
N LEU A 12 -1.75 -16.54 8.54
CA LEU A 12 -0.81 -15.42 8.53
C LEU A 12 -0.58 -14.85 9.94
N ALA A 13 -1.65 -14.67 10.73
CA ALA A 13 -1.54 -14.24 12.12
C ALA A 13 -0.71 -15.24 12.97
N SER A 14 -0.90 -16.54 12.76
CA SER A 14 -0.11 -17.57 13.43
C SER A 14 1.37 -17.54 13.02
N ALA A 15 1.66 -17.26 11.74
CA ALA A 15 3.03 -17.11 11.25
C ALA A 15 3.72 -15.87 11.83
N ILE A 16 3.00 -14.75 11.96
CA ILE A 16 3.50 -13.53 12.64
C ILE A 16 3.79 -13.83 14.11
N LEU A 17 2.87 -14.50 14.81
CA LEU A 17 3.05 -14.84 16.21
C LEU A 17 4.24 -15.77 16.42
N LEU A 18 4.40 -16.78 15.58
CA LEU A 18 5.55 -17.69 15.59
C LEU A 18 6.87 -16.94 15.34
N LEU A 19 6.88 -16.00 14.37
CA LEU A 19 8.04 -15.17 14.09
C LEU A 19 8.42 -14.30 15.31
N ILE A 20 7.43 -13.65 15.95
CA ILE A 20 7.65 -12.84 17.15
C ILE A 20 8.24 -13.69 18.29
N VAL A 21 7.71 -14.90 18.52
CA VAL A 21 8.22 -15.81 19.56
C VAL A 21 9.66 -16.22 19.27
N LEU A 22 9.99 -16.54 18.01
CA LEU A 22 11.34 -16.90 17.62
C LEU A 22 12.32 -15.75 17.84
N ILE A 23 11.94 -14.52 17.50
CA ILE A 23 12.77 -13.33 17.74
C ILE A 23 12.91 -13.08 19.24
N ALA A 24 11.82 -13.20 20.01
CA ALA A 24 11.82 -13.02 21.46
C ALA A 24 12.78 -14.00 22.16
N SER A 25 12.90 -15.24 21.66
CA SER A 25 13.86 -16.21 22.19
C SER A 25 15.33 -15.82 21.96
N ARG A 26 15.61 -14.94 20.99
CA ARG A 26 16.95 -14.40 20.72
C ARG A 26 17.18 -13.06 21.40
N PHE A 27 16.16 -12.22 21.42
CA PHE A 27 16.19 -10.89 22.02
C PHE A 27 14.85 -10.61 22.71
N ALA A 28 14.79 -10.86 24.01
CA ALA A 28 13.58 -10.67 24.81
C ALA A 28 13.08 -9.21 24.80
N GLY A 29 13.98 -8.24 24.60
CA GLY A 29 13.63 -6.83 24.45
C GLY A 29 12.76 -6.54 23.22
N PHE A 30 12.70 -7.45 22.23
CA PHE A 30 11.89 -7.26 21.03
C PHE A 30 10.39 -7.16 21.33
N VAL A 31 9.90 -7.94 22.30
CA VAL A 31 8.49 -7.99 22.71
C VAL A 31 8.14 -6.96 23.78
N ALA A 32 9.10 -6.12 24.19
CA ALA A 32 8.81 -5.00 25.08
C ALA A 32 7.73 -4.10 24.44
N PRO A 33 6.71 -3.63 25.19
CA PRO A 33 5.61 -2.82 24.63
C PRO A 33 6.09 -1.60 23.84
N ALA A 34 7.15 -0.92 24.31
CA ALA A 34 7.75 0.21 23.62
C ALA A 34 8.36 -0.19 22.26
N ASN A 35 9.03 -1.35 22.19
CA ASN A 35 9.59 -1.84 20.94
C ASN A 35 8.49 -2.26 19.96
N LEU A 36 7.45 -2.96 20.42
CA LEU A 36 6.30 -3.31 19.60
C LEU A 36 5.56 -2.08 19.05
N ALA A 37 5.42 -1.03 19.87
CA ALA A 37 4.89 0.26 19.43
C ALA A 37 5.76 0.90 18.33
N ASN A 38 7.08 0.83 18.47
CA ASN A 38 8.00 1.31 17.43
C ASN A 38 7.90 0.48 16.15
N VAL A 39 7.87 -0.85 16.23
CA VAL A 39 7.66 -1.74 15.07
C VAL A 39 6.36 -1.39 14.34
N PHE A 40 5.26 -1.20 15.08
CA PHE A 40 3.99 -0.79 14.47
C PHE A 40 4.12 0.58 13.79
N ASN A 41 4.76 1.55 14.46
CA ASN A 41 5.00 2.87 13.90
C ASN A 41 5.86 2.82 12.63
N ASP A 42 6.93 2.03 12.59
CA ASP A 42 7.75 1.77 11.39
C ASP A 42 6.96 1.15 10.25
N THR A 43 5.96 0.35 10.59
CA THR A 43 5.11 -0.35 9.62
C THR A 43 3.92 0.49 9.15
N ALA A 44 3.56 1.57 9.86
CA ALA A 44 2.40 2.41 9.57
C ALA A 44 2.36 2.95 8.12
N PRO A 45 3.46 3.48 7.54
CA PRO A 45 3.47 3.88 6.13
C PRO A 45 3.16 2.73 5.16
N LEU A 46 3.69 1.53 5.44
CA LEU A 46 3.44 0.34 4.62
C LEU A 46 1.97 -0.07 4.70
N ILE A 47 1.35 -0.03 5.88
CA ILE A 47 -0.07 -0.32 6.07
C ILE A 47 -0.94 0.64 5.24
N ILE A 48 -0.67 1.94 5.32
CA ILE A 48 -1.44 2.97 4.60
C ILE A 48 -1.36 2.72 3.09
N LEU A 49 -0.16 2.57 2.53
CA LEU A 49 -0.01 2.33 1.10
C LEU A 49 -0.53 0.96 0.66
N ALA A 50 -0.39 -0.08 1.48
CA ALA A 50 -0.95 -1.40 1.19
C ALA A 50 -2.47 -1.35 1.06
N LEU A 51 -3.17 -0.54 1.85
CA LEU A 51 -4.61 -0.35 1.70
C LEU A 51 -4.98 0.38 0.39
N GLY A 52 -4.18 1.37 -0.02
CA GLY A 52 -4.32 2.02 -1.32
C GLY A 52 -4.11 1.04 -2.48
N GLN A 53 -3.00 0.30 -2.46
CA GLN A 53 -2.67 -0.70 -3.46
C GLN A 53 -3.66 -1.87 -3.46
N MET A 54 -4.20 -2.29 -2.32
CA MET A 54 -5.24 -3.30 -2.22
C MET A 54 -6.43 -2.93 -3.10
N VAL A 55 -6.90 -1.68 -3.02
CA VAL A 55 -8.04 -1.21 -3.82
C VAL A 55 -7.74 -1.27 -5.32
N VAL A 56 -6.52 -0.94 -5.73
CA VAL A 56 -6.08 -1.03 -7.13
C VAL A 56 -5.98 -2.50 -7.60
N ILE A 57 -5.33 -3.36 -6.81
CA ILE A 57 -5.18 -4.80 -7.09
C ILE A 57 -6.53 -5.48 -7.20
N LEU A 58 -7.47 -5.16 -6.32
CA LEU A 58 -8.81 -5.73 -6.38
C LEU A 58 -9.51 -5.43 -7.70
N THR A 59 -9.20 -4.32 -8.37
CA THR A 59 -9.74 -3.97 -9.71
C THR A 59 -8.94 -4.55 -10.89
N ARG A 60 -8.02 -5.49 -10.65
CA ARG A 60 -7.08 -6.09 -11.64
C ARG A 60 -6.02 -5.14 -12.18
N CYS A 61 -5.70 -4.10 -11.42
CA CYS A 61 -4.64 -3.15 -11.76
C CYS A 61 -3.49 -3.28 -10.76
N ILE A 62 -2.31 -2.76 -11.09
CA ILE A 62 -1.20 -2.61 -10.14
C ILE A 62 -0.67 -1.19 -10.31
N ASP A 63 -0.55 -0.46 -9.19
CA ASP A 63 0.04 0.88 -9.20
C ASP A 63 1.50 0.84 -8.71
N LEU A 64 2.43 0.77 -9.66
CA LEU A 64 3.87 0.84 -9.34
C LEU A 64 4.33 2.28 -9.09
N SER A 65 3.54 3.29 -9.46
CA SER A 65 3.90 4.70 -9.27
C SER A 65 3.66 5.20 -7.83
N VAL A 66 3.05 4.39 -6.96
CA VAL A 66 2.65 4.76 -5.59
C VAL A 66 3.81 5.34 -4.76
N ALA A 67 5.01 4.77 -4.88
CA ALA A 67 6.18 5.26 -4.18
C ALA A 67 6.76 6.55 -4.77
N ALA A 68 6.71 6.71 -6.10
CA ALA A 68 7.09 7.96 -6.76
C ALA A 68 6.08 9.09 -6.48
N ASN A 69 4.80 8.75 -6.31
CA ASN A 69 3.76 9.68 -5.86
C ASN A 69 4.02 10.15 -4.41
N LEU A 70 4.28 9.22 -3.50
CA LEU A 70 4.73 9.54 -2.14
C LEU A 70 5.96 10.47 -2.15
N ALA A 71 6.95 10.17 -2.99
CA ALA A 71 8.17 10.96 -3.07
C ALA A 71 7.92 12.37 -3.61
N LEU A 72 7.13 12.52 -4.66
CA LEU A 72 6.83 13.83 -5.26
C LEU A 72 5.98 14.70 -4.35
N THR A 73 4.92 14.13 -3.79
CA THR A 73 4.08 14.84 -2.83
C THR A 73 4.87 15.23 -1.59
N GLY A 74 5.69 14.32 -1.05
CA GLY A 74 6.58 14.57 0.09
C GLY A 74 7.59 15.69 -0.16
N MET A 75 8.25 15.69 -1.32
CA MET A 75 9.16 16.78 -1.71
C MET A 75 8.42 18.10 -1.86
N ALA A 76 7.29 18.11 -2.58
CA ALA A 76 6.51 19.32 -2.81
C ALA A 76 6.06 19.97 -1.49
N VAL A 77 5.53 19.19 -0.55
CA VAL A 77 5.10 19.75 0.74
C VAL A 77 6.25 20.13 1.66
N ALA A 78 7.40 19.46 1.56
CA ALA A 78 8.61 19.90 2.27
C ALA A 78 9.08 21.26 1.77
N MET A 79 9.15 21.46 0.45
CA MET A 79 9.51 22.74 -0.16
C MET A 79 8.50 23.84 0.19
N ILE A 80 7.20 23.54 0.18
CA ILE A 80 6.16 24.48 0.63
C ILE A 80 6.37 24.86 2.09
N ASN A 81 6.69 23.90 2.96
CA ASN A 81 6.98 24.19 4.36
C ASN A 81 8.24 25.05 4.52
N VAL A 82 9.28 24.83 3.72
CA VAL A 82 10.49 25.68 3.73
C VAL A 82 10.15 27.11 3.30
N ALA A 83 9.33 27.26 2.25
CA ALA A 83 8.90 28.57 1.76
C ALA A 83 7.93 29.30 2.72
N PHE A 84 7.06 28.55 3.40
CA PHE A 84 6.06 29.07 4.32
C PHE A 84 6.06 28.30 5.66
N PRO A 85 7.05 28.53 6.55
CA PRO A 85 7.22 27.74 7.78
C PRO A 85 6.06 27.84 8.77
N GLY A 86 5.26 28.92 8.69
CA GLY A 86 4.08 29.14 9.53
C GLY A 86 2.80 28.50 9.01
N LEU A 87 2.83 27.82 7.85
CA LEU A 87 1.64 27.20 7.27
C LEU A 87 1.13 26.07 8.20
N PRO A 88 -0.15 26.09 8.62
CA PRO A 88 -0.65 25.08 9.53
C PRO A 88 -0.65 23.67 8.90
N ILE A 89 -0.33 22.65 9.72
CA ILE A 89 -0.24 21.24 9.30
C ILE A 89 -1.49 20.72 8.57
N PRO A 90 -2.74 21.07 8.95
CA PRO A 90 -3.92 20.64 8.21
C PRO A 90 -3.92 21.08 6.73
N PHE A 91 -3.39 22.27 6.41
CA PHE A 91 -3.28 22.72 5.02
C PHE A 91 -2.22 21.93 4.26
N ILE A 92 -1.08 21.64 4.90
CA ILE A 92 -0.02 20.81 4.32
C ILE A 92 -0.57 19.41 4.00
N LEU A 93 -1.31 18.81 4.93
CA LEU A 93 -1.98 17.51 4.72
C LEU A 93 -2.99 17.56 3.56
N ALA A 94 -3.81 18.61 3.49
CA ALA A 94 -4.77 18.78 2.42
C ALA A 94 -4.08 18.91 1.04
N ILE A 95 -2.99 19.67 0.96
CA ILE A 95 -2.17 19.79 -0.26
C ILE A 95 -1.57 18.44 -0.62
N ALA A 96 -0.98 17.72 0.35
CA ALA A 96 -0.36 16.41 0.11
C ALA A 96 -1.37 15.41 -0.47
N VAL A 97 -2.54 15.29 0.16
CA VAL A 97 -3.62 14.40 -0.28
C VAL A 97 -4.15 14.80 -1.65
N THR A 98 -4.33 16.10 -1.91
CA THR A 98 -4.84 16.61 -3.18
C THR A 98 -3.87 16.35 -4.33
N LEU A 99 -2.58 16.68 -4.14
CA LEU A 99 -1.54 16.38 -5.13
C LEU A 99 -1.45 14.89 -5.41
N GLY A 100 -1.47 14.06 -4.37
CA GLY A 100 -1.44 12.61 -4.52
C GLY A 100 -2.65 12.07 -5.27
N ALA A 101 -3.86 12.58 -4.95
CA ALA A 101 -5.10 12.24 -5.64
C ALA A 101 -5.08 12.66 -7.11
N MET A 102 -4.51 13.83 -7.44
CA MET A 102 -4.33 14.30 -8.82
C MET A 102 -3.41 13.36 -9.61
N MET A 103 -2.29 12.95 -9.03
CA MET A 103 -1.37 11.99 -9.66
C MET A 103 -2.02 10.63 -9.87
N GLY A 104 -2.80 10.15 -8.89
CA GLY A 104 -3.65 8.97 -9.04
C GLY A 104 -4.70 9.14 -10.14
N ALA A 105 -5.34 10.32 -10.23
CA ALA A 105 -6.31 10.62 -11.27
C ALA A 105 -5.70 10.56 -12.67
N ILE A 106 -4.46 11.03 -12.85
CA ILE A 106 -3.73 10.92 -14.12
C ILE A 106 -3.62 9.45 -14.53
N ASN A 107 -3.12 8.58 -13.64
CA ASN A 107 -3.04 7.14 -13.92
C ASN A 107 -4.41 6.55 -14.23
N GLY A 108 -5.41 6.88 -13.41
CA GLY A 108 -6.77 6.40 -13.57
C GLY A 108 -7.40 6.80 -14.91
N VAL A 109 -7.15 8.03 -15.39
CA VAL A 109 -7.65 8.51 -16.69
C VAL A 109 -6.96 7.80 -17.84
N LEU A 110 -5.64 7.61 -17.77
CA LEU A 110 -4.88 6.90 -18.81
C LEU A 110 -5.33 5.44 -18.92
N VAL A 111 -5.57 4.78 -17.78
CA VAL A 111 -6.11 3.41 -17.77
C VAL A 111 -7.56 3.38 -18.27
N TRP A 112 -8.42 4.25 -17.76
CA TRP A 112 -9.85 4.22 -18.08
C TRP A 112 -10.16 4.69 -19.51
N LYS A 113 -9.72 5.89 -19.89
CA LYS A 113 -10.13 6.51 -21.16
C LYS A 113 -9.28 6.08 -22.34
N LEU A 114 -7.97 5.86 -22.14
CA LEU A 114 -7.07 5.46 -23.21
C LEU A 114 -6.88 3.95 -23.29
N ASN A 115 -7.43 3.18 -22.34
CA ASN A 115 -7.37 1.72 -22.29
C ASN A 115 -5.92 1.20 -22.33
N ILE A 116 -4.98 1.97 -21.77
CA ILE A 116 -3.57 1.59 -21.68
C ILE A 116 -3.41 0.60 -20.52
N PRO A 117 -2.65 -0.50 -20.69
CA PRO A 117 -2.39 -1.45 -19.61
C PRO A 117 -1.87 -0.74 -18.33
N PRO A 118 -2.46 -1.01 -17.15
CA PRO A 118 -2.12 -0.31 -15.89
C PRO A 118 -0.65 -0.33 -15.50
N ILE A 119 0.02 -1.47 -15.73
CA ILE A 119 1.45 -1.63 -15.42
C ILE A 119 2.29 -0.67 -16.28
N VAL A 120 1.95 -0.52 -17.57
CA VAL A 120 2.67 0.39 -18.49
C VAL A 120 2.45 1.84 -18.08
N VAL A 121 1.21 2.22 -17.77
CA VAL A 121 0.89 3.56 -17.28
C VAL A 121 1.70 3.89 -16.03
N THR A 122 1.68 3.00 -15.04
CA THR A 122 2.26 3.28 -13.72
C THR A 122 3.77 3.18 -13.70
N LEU A 123 4.40 2.34 -14.52
CA LEU A 123 5.85 2.38 -14.75
C LEU A 123 6.27 3.67 -15.46
N GLY A 124 5.50 4.11 -16.47
CA GLY A 124 5.77 5.35 -17.18
C GLY A 124 5.64 6.57 -16.27
N THR A 125 4.54 6.67 -15.53
CA THR A 125 4.31 7.79 -14.61
C THR A 125 5.24 7.76 -13.40
N MET A 126 5.67 6.58 -12.91
CA MET A 126 6.73 6.48 -11.90
C MET A 126 7.98 7.25 -12.32
N THR A 127 8.48 7.02 -13.54
CA THR A 127 9.67 7.70 -14.07
C THR A 127 9.42 9.20 -14.28
N ILE A 128 8.25 9.57 -14.82
CA ILE A 128 7.88 10.99 -15.00
C ILE A 128 7.86 11.70 -13.65
N PHE A 129 7.20 11.12 -12.63
CA PHE A 129 7.10 11.70 -11.31
C PHE A 129 8.48 11.87 -10.68
N ARG A 130 9.37 10.86 -10.77
CA ARG A 130 10.76 10.98 -10.32
C ARG A 130 11.52 12.11 -11.05
N GLY A 131 11.33 12.25 -12.35
CA GLY A 131 11.90 13.36 -13.14
C GLY A 131 11.38 14.73 -12.70
N ILE A 132 10.09 14.85 -12.38
CA ILE A 132 9.51 16.09 -11.84
C ILE A 132 10.13 16.42 -10.48
N ILE A 133 10.36 15.43 -9.61
CA ILE A 133 11.03 15.66 -8.31
C ILE A 133 12.41 16.29 -8.53
N PHE A 134 13.19 15.73 -9.45
CA PHE A 134 14.51 16.27 -9.78
C PHE A 134 14.41 17.71 -10.28
N LEU A 135 13.47 17.99 -11.19
CA LEU A 135 13.26 19.32 -11.76
C LEU A 135 12.87 20.37 -10.71
N ILE A 136 11.92 20.06 -9.82
CA ILE A 136 11.48 21.04 -8.81
C ILE A 136 12.51 21.26 -7.71
N SER A 137 13.36 20.26 -7.43
CA SER A 137 14.36 20.33 -6.36
C SER A 137 15.74 20.77 -6.84
N ASP A 138 15.96 20.94 -8.15
CA ASP A 138 17.29 21.04 -8.77
C ASP A 138 18.23 19.89 -8.34
N GLY A 139 17.67 18.70 -8.05
CA GLY A 139 18.39 17.57 -7.49
C GLY A 139 18.87 17.74 -6.03
N LYS A 140 18.52 18.85 -5.37
CA LYS A 140 18.90 19.13 -3.98
C LYS A 140 18.02 18.37 -2.99
N TRP A 141 18.56 18.23 -1.79
CA TRP A 141 17.86 17.59 -0.67
C TRP A 141 17.30 18.68 0.23
N VAL A 142 16.09 18.45 0.75
CA VAL A 142 15.55 19.26 1.84
C VAL A 142 15.81 18.51 3.14
N ASN A 143 16.58 19.11 4.04
CA ASN A 143 17.04 18.48 5.27
C ASN A 143 16.29 19.00 6.50
N SER A 144 16.49 18.32 7.63
CA SER A 144 15.80 18.56 8.88
C SER A 144 15.89 20.00 9.41
N HIS A 145 17.03 20.68 9.21
CA HIS A 145 17.27 22.04 9.68
C HIS A 145 16.51 23.11 8.88
N GLU A 146 16.05 22.78 7.67
CA GLU A 146 15.25 23.66 6.81
C GLU A 146 13.75 23.47 7.09
N MET A 147 13.37 22.35 7.70
CA MET A 147 11.98 22.02 8.00
C MET A 147 11.53 22.66 9.32
N SER A 148 10.25 23.04 9.40
CA SER A 148 9.72 23.64 10.62
C SER A 148 9.58 22.57 11.72
N PRO A 149 9.72 22.93 13.01
CA PRO A 149 9.49 22.01 14.12
C PRO A 149 8.08 21.43 14.14
N ALA A 150 7.08 22.21 13.70
CA ALA A 150 5.70 21.75 13.59
C ALA A 150 5.56 20.66 12.51
N PHE A 151 6.23 20.85 11.37
CA PHE A 151 6.22 19.89 10.26
C PHE A 151 6.77 18.53 10.67
N THR A 152 7.97 18.51 11.26
CA THR A 152 8.65 17.26 11.67
C THR A 152 8.10 16.69 12.98
N GLY A 153 7.58 17.53 13.86
CA GLY A 153 7.04 17.15 15.16
C GLY A 153 5.69 16.44 15.06
N PHE A 154 4.84 16.78 14.10
CA PHE A 154 3.48 16.26 14.05
C PHE A 154 3.39 14.73 13.95
N PRO A 155 4.08 14.01 13.04
CA PRO A 155 4.01 12.54 12.99
C PRO A 155 4.65 11.86 14.21
N ARG A 156 5.59 12.56 14.87
CA ARG A 156 6.36 12.07 16.04
C ARG A 156 5.65 12.34 17.36
N ALA A 157 4.68 13.25 17.39
CA ALA A 157 3.92 13.59 18.59
C ALA A 157 3.26 12.33 19.15
N ALA A 158 3.49 12.05 20.42
CA ALA A 158 2.94 10.88 21.10
C ALA A 158 1.57 11.21 21.69
N PHE A 159 0.59 10.37 21.40
CA PHE A 159 -0.76 10.43 21.97
C PHE A 159 -1.15 9.06 22.49
N LEU A 160 -1.50 8.97 23.78
CA LEU A 160 -1.85 7.70 24.46
C LEU A 160 -0.78 6.59 24.26
N GLY A 161 0.50 6.96 24.27
CA GLY A 161 1.62 6.02 24.13
C GLY A 161 1.97 5.59 22.70
N LEU A 162 1.24 6.08 21.68
CA LEU A 162 1.55 5.84 20.26
C LEU A 162 1.78 7.15 19.50
N PRO A 163 2.72 7.19 18.54
CA PRO A 163 2.89 8.37 17.68
C PRO A 163 1.65 8.64 16.82
N VAL A 164 1.40 9.91 16.48
CA VAL A 164 0.29 10.34 15.61
C VAL A 164 0.30 9.58 14.26
N LEU A 165 1.48 9.27 13.72
CA LEU A 165 1.60 8.44 12.52
C LEU A 165 0.91 7.07 12.65
N SER A 166 1.08 6.41 13.79
CA SER A 166 0.43 5.13 14.10
C SER A 166 -1.09 5.29 14.19
N TRP A 167 -1.56 6.38 14.79
CA TRP A 167 -2.99 6.71 14.83
C TRP A 167 -3.59 6.96 13.45
N ILE A 168 -2.88 7.65 12.56
CA ILE A 168 -3.33 7.86 11.18
C ILE A 168 -3.45 6.52 10.44
N ALA A 169 -2.52 5.59 10.65
CA ALA A 169 -2.65 4.25 10.09
C ALA A 169 -3.87 3.51 10.63
N ILE A 170 -4.11 3.54 11.96
CA ILE A 170 -5.32 2.93 12.56
C ILE A 170 -6.60 3.54 12.00
N ILE A 171 -6.67 4.87 11.90
CA ILE A 171 -7.83 5.57 11.31
C ILE A 171 -8.03 5.15 9.86
N THR A 172 -6.95 5.04 9.08
CA THR A 172 -7.00 4.58 7.69
C THR A 172 -7.52 3.15 7.58
N VAL A 173 -7.07 2.24 8.47
CA VAL A 173 -7.56 0.85 8.53
C VAL A 173 -9.06 0.82 8.82
N VAL A 174 -9.52 1.58 9.81
CA VAL A 174 -10.95 1.64 10.17
C VAL A 174 -11.76 2.23 9.02
N ALA A 175 -11.31 3.33 8.42
CA ALA A 175 -11.96 3.98 7.28
C ALA A 175 -12.09 3.02 6.09
N PHE A 176 -11.04 2.27 5.76
CA PHE A 176 -11.06 1.28 4.68
C PHE A 176 -11.90 0.06 5.03
N GLY A 177 -11.91 -0.37 6.29
CA GLY A 177 -12.80 -1.41 6.80
C GLY A 177 -14.27 -1.06 6.56
N VAL A 178 -14.66 0.18 6.87
CA VAL A 178 -16.02 0.70 6.62
C VAL A 178 -16.26 0.88 5.12
N MET A 179 -15.32 1.49 4.38
CA MET A 179 -15.44 1.73 2.95
C MET A 179 -15.67 0.42 2.19
N MET A 180 -14.84 -0.60 2.43
CA MET A 180 -14.92 -1.89 1.74
C MET A 180 -16.16 -2.70 2.13
N SER A 181 -16.62 -2.62 3.39
CA SER A 181 -17.74 -3.45 3.85
C SER A 181 -19.12 -2.79 3.71
N ARG A 182 -19.21 -1.46 3.74
CA ARG A 182 -20.49 -0.74 3.82
C ARG A 182 -20.82 0.09 2.59
N THR A 183 -19.84 0.56 1.81
CA THR A 183 -20.12 1.50 0.70
C THR A 183 -20.41 0.81 -0.64
N GLN A 184 -21.09 1.51 -1.54
CA GLN A 184 -21.31 1.06 -2.93
C GLN A 184 -19.99 0.94 -3.69
N PHE A 185 -19.07 1.88 -3.46
CA PHE A 185 -17.74 1.89 -4.08
C PHE A 185 -16.91 0.63 -3.71
N GLY A 186 -16.94 0.23 -2.44
CA GLY A 186 -16.31 -1.02 -2.00
C GLY A 186 -16.89 -2.24 -2.73
N ARG A 187 -18.22 -2.35 -2.83
CA ARG A 187 -18.88 -3.44 -3.56
C ARG A 187 -18.56 -3.44 -5.05
N SER A 188 -18.48 -2.27 -5.69
CA SER A 188 -18.14 -2.18 -7.11
C SER A 188 -16.71 -2.62 -7.39
N ILE A 189 -15.76 -2.33 -6.49
CA ILE A 189 -14.37 -2.81 -6.60
C ILE A 189 -14.32 -4.35 -6.66
N PHE A 190 -14.99 -5.03 -5.72
CA PHE A 190 -15.02 -6.50 -5.72
C PHE A 190 -15.73 -7.07 -6.95
N ALA A 191 -16.84 -6.47 -7.39
CA ALA A 191 -17.58 -6.92 -8.57
C ALA A 191 -16.75 -6.80 -9.86
N VAL A 192 -16.13 -5.63 -10.07
CA VAL A 192 -15.23 -5.37 -11.20
C VAL A 192 -14.04 -6.32 -11.18
N GLY A 193 -13.45 -6.56 -10.01
CA GLY A 193 -12.36 -7.50 -9.85
C GLY A 193 -12.70 -8.96 -10.14
N GLY A 194 -13.86 -9.41 -9.67
CA GLY A 194 -14.30 -10.80 -9.80
C GLY A 194 -14.60 -11.15 -11.25
N ASN A 195 -15.44 -10.34 -11.90
CA ASN A 195 -15.76 -10.50 -13.32
C ASN A 195 -16.16 -9.14 -13.94
N PRO A 196 -15.24 -8.47 -14.67
CA PRO A 196 -15.53 -7.20 -15.32
C PRO A 196 -16.71 -7.26 -16.29
N HIS A 197 -16.88 -8.37 -17.02
CA HIS A 197 -18.01 -8.54 -17.95
C HIS A 197 -19.33 -8.62 -17.19
N ALA A 198 -19.40 -9.42 -16.12
CA ALA A 198 -20.60 -9.51 -15.28
C ALA A 198 -20.92 -8.17 -14.59
N ALA A 199 -19.90 -7.41 -14.17
CA ALA A 199 -20.07 -6.11 -13.55
C ALA A 199 -20.82 -5.13 -14.48
N VAL A 200 -20.50 -5.13 -15.78
CA VAL A 200 -21.19 -4.30 -16.78
C VAL A 200 -22.68 -4.66 -16.89
N TYR A 201 -23.03 -5.95 -16.89
CA TYR A 201 -24.44 -6.38 -16.91
C TYR A 201 -25.22 -5.97 -15.67
N THR A 202 -24.54 -5.72 -14.54
CA THR A 202 -25.14 -5.19 -13.31
C THR A 202 -25.12 -3.65 -13.22
N GLY A 203 -24.76 -2.95 -14.29
CA GLY A 203 -24.73 -1.49 -14.37
C GLY A 203 -23.49 -0.84 -13.73
N ILE A 204 -22.47 -1.61 -13.39
CA ILE A 204 -21.22 -1.09 -12.80
C ILE A 204 -20.25 -0.73 -13.92
N ASN A 205 -19.84 0.54 -13.97
CA ASN A 205 -18.83 0.98 -14.91
C ASN A 205 -17.42 0.60 -14.41
N VAL A 206 -16.81 -0.37 -15.09
CA VAL A 206 -15.45 -0.89 -14.80
C VAL A 206 -14.43 0.24 -14.75
N GLY A 207 -14.41 1.09 -15.78
CA GLY A 207 -13.41 2.14 -15.92
C GLY A 207 -13.53 3.26 -14.88
N ARG A 208 -14.76 3.69 -14.55
CA ARG A 208 -14.98 4.64 -13.43
C ARG A 208 -14.53 4.06 -12.08
N THR A 209 -14.74 2.77 -11.88
CA THR A 209 -14.33 2.08 -10.66
C THR A 209 -12.80 2.02 -10.55
N GLN A 210 -12.12 1.67 -11.66
CA GLN A 210 -10.65 1.69 -11.74
C GLN A 210 -10.09 3.11 -11.54
N PHE A 211 -10.69 4.13 -12.16
CA PHE A 211 -10.31 5.53 -11.94
C PHE A 211 -10.40 5.90 -10.45
N GLY A 212 -11.53 5.60 -9.80
CA GLY A 212 -11.68 5.85 -8.36
C GLY A 212 -10.65 5.10 -7.51
N ALA A 213 -10.29 3.86 -7.90
CA ALA A 213 -9.28 3.08 -7.22
C ALA A 213 -7.90 3.76 -7.25
N PHE A 214 -7.47 4.26 -8.42
CA PHE A 214 -6.22 5.01 -8.55
C PHE A 214 -6.23 6.34 -7.80
N VAL A 215 -7.35 7.07 -7.80
CA VAL A 215 -7.48 8.33 -7.04
C VAL A 215 -7.33 8.07 -5.54
N VAL A 216 -7.98 7.03 -5.00
CA VAL A 216 -7.86 6.67 -3.58
C VAL A 216 -6.44 6.21 -3.22
N SER A 217 -5.81 5.39 -4.07
CA SER A 217 -4.40 4.99 -3.91
C SER A 217 -3.48 6.20 -3.90
N GLY A 218 -3.65 7.12 -4.86
CA GLY A 218 -2.87 8.34 -4.96
C GLY A 218 -3.06 9.28 -3.77
N ALA A 219 -4.30 9.43 -3.28
CA ALA A 219 -4.59 10.22 -2.08
C ALA A 219 -3.84 9.71 -0.84
N LEU A 220 -3.81 8.38 -0.66
CA LEU A 220 -3.03 7.74 0.42
C LEU A 220 -1.52 7.83 0.20
N ALA A 221 -1.05 7.77 -1.04
CA ALA A 221 0.35 8.03 -1.39
C ALA A 221 0.76 9.45 -1.00
N GLY A 222 -0.09 10.44 -1.29
CA GLY A 222 0.07 11.84 -0.90
C GLY A 222 0.13 12.04 0.62
N LEU A 223 -0.85 11.48 1.34
CA LEU A 223 -0.86 11.48 2.81
C LEU A 223 0.44 10.88 3.37
N THR A 224 0.85 9.73 2.84
CA THR A 224 2.06 9.04 3.28
C THR A 224 3.32 9.81 2.89
N GLY A 225 3.32 10.57 1.79
CA GLY A 225 4.42 11.45 1.36
C GLY A 225 4.79 12.47 2.41
N TYR A 226 3.80 13.22 2.90
CA TYR A 226 4.00 14.12 4.03
C TYR A 226 4.52 13.37 5.27
N LEU A 227 3.82 12.30 5.67
CA LEU A 227 4.15 11.57 6.90
C LEU A 227 5.55 10.96 6.88
N TRP A 228 5.97 10.45 5.73
CA TRP A 228 7.30 9.87 5.52
C TRP A 228 8.37 10.94 5.64
N VAL A 229 8.26 12.01 4.87
CA VAL A 229 9.26 13.09 4.85
C VAL A 229 9.36 13.79 6.20
N ALA A 230 8.23 14.10 6.83
CA ALA A 230 8.20 14.71 8.15
C ALA A 230 8.80 13.79 9.23
N ARG A 231 8.57 12.48 9.16
CA ARG A 231 9.14 11.51 10.10
C ARG A 231 10.65 11.41 9.97
N TYR A 232 11.17 11.19 8.76
CA TYR A 232 12.61 11.01 8.54
C TYR A 232 13.37 12.35 8.45
N ALA A 233 12.63 13.46 8.36
CA ALA A 233 13.14 14.83 8.27
C ALA A 233 14.15 15.01 7.12
N VAL A 234 13.88 14.35 6.00
CA VAL A 234 14.68 14.45 4.78
C VAL A 234 13.80 14.19 3.56
N ALA A 235 13.97 14.98 2.51
CA ALA A 235 13.36 14.78 1.19
C ALA A 235 14.45 14.83 0.11
N TYR A 236 14.47 13.82 -0.77
CA TYR A 236 15.38 13.73 -1.91
C TYR A 236 14.71 12.92 -3.03
N VAL A 237 15.29 12.96 -4.24
CA VAL A 237 14.65 12.47 -5.47
C VAL A 237 14.22 11.00 -5.41
N ASP A 238 15.06 10.13 -4.84
CA ASP A 238 14.86 8.69 -4.82
C ASP A 238 14.29 8.16 -3.48
N ILE A 239 13.64 9.01 -2.71
CA ILE A 239 13.03 8.59 -1.44
C ILE A 239 11.97 7.50 -1.69
N ALA A 240 11.91 6.50 -0.81
CA ALA A 240 11.01 5.34 -0.90
C ALA A 240 11.17 4.50 -2.19
N GLY A 241 12.33 4.55 -2.88
CA GLY A 241 12.61 3.64 -4.00
C GLY A 241 12.50 2.17 -3.59
N GLY A 242 11.82 1.35 -4.41
CA GLY A 242 11.57 -0.07 -4.12
C GLY A 242 10.41 -0.33 -3.16
N PHE A 243 9.88 0.71 -2.49
CA PHE A 243 8.76 0.57 -1.56
C PHE A 243 7.47 0.18 -2.29
N GLU A 244 7.33 0.52 -3.58
CA GLU A 244 6.23 0.07 -4.43
C GLU A 244 6.13 -1.47 -4.50
N LEU A 245 7.25 -2.18 -4.55
CA LEU A 245 7.29 -3.64 -4.56
C LEU A 245 7.00 -4.22 -3.17
N GLU A 246 7.47 -3.56 -2.11
CA GLU A 246 7.16 -3.95 -0.71
C GLU A 246 5.66 -3.82 -0.43
N VAL A 247 5.03 -2.75 -0.92
CA VAL A 247 3.57 -2.52 -0.83
C VAL A 247 2.79 -3.60 -1.57
N VAL A 248 3.19 -3.97 -2.78
CA VAL A 248 2.57 -5.09 -3.51
C VAL A 248 2.78 -6.40 -2.77
N ALA A 249 3.98 -6.66 -2.25
CA ALA A 249 4.28 -7.85 -1.46
C ALA A 249 3.39 -7.96 -0.22
N ALA A 250 3.21 -6.86 0.51
CA ALA A 250 2.32 -6.81 1.67
C ALA A 250 0.89 -7.26 1.31
N CYS A 251 0.34 -6.73 0.21
CA CYS A 251 -0.99 -7.10 -0.26
C CYS A 251 -1.10 -8.58 -0.64
N VAL A 252 -0.11 -9.08 -1.37
CA VAL A 252 -0.11 -10.46 -1.89
C VAL A 252 0.10 -11.48 -0.75
N ILE A 253 1.01 -11.21 0.18
CA ILE A 253 1.20 -12.01 1.42
C ILE A 253 -0.08 -11.99 2.26
N GLY A 254 -0.73 -10.83 2.33
CA GLY A 254 -2.04 -10.66 2.95
C GLY A 254 -3.18 -11.43 2.28
N GLY A 255 -2.92 -12.13 1.16
CA GLY A 255 -3.88 -12.99 0.48
C GLY A 255 -4.77 -12.26 -0.52
N ILE A 256 -4.43 -11.04 -0.92
CA ILE A 256 -5.14 -10.31 -1.98
C ILE A 256 -4.72 -10.90 -3.34
N SER A 257 -5.70 -11.30 -4.13
CA SER A 257 -5.44 -11.91 -5.43
C SER A 257 -5.07 -10.85 -6.48
N ILE A 258 -3.93 -11.04 -7.15
CA ILE A 258 -3.52 -10.21 -8.31
C ILE A 258 -4.54 -10.31 -9.46
N ALA A 259 -5.27 -11.42 -9.56
CA ALA A 259 -6.35 -11.59 -10.53
C ALA A 259 -7.62 -10.76 -10.19
N GLY A 260 -7.62 -10.02 -9.08
CA GLY A 260 -8.71 -9.15 -8.63
C GLY A 260 -9.84 -9.87 -7.90
N GLY A 261 -10.74 -9.09 -7.32
CA GLY A 261 -12.03 -9.55 -6.78
C GLY A 261 -11.99 -10.35 -5.47
N ILE A 262 -10.81 -10.75 -4.98
CA ILE A 262 -10.65 -11.53 -3.75
C ILE A 262 -9.59 -10.86 -2.88
N GLY A 263 -9.98 -10.47 -1.66
CA GLY A 263 -9.09 -9.87 -0.67
C GLY A 263 -9.84 -9.29 0.51
N SER A 264 -9.12 -8.90 1.55
CA SER A 264 -9.68 -8.29 2.76
C SER A 264 -8.75 -7.22 3.32
N VAL A 265 -9.34 -6.26 4.03
CA VAL A 265 -8.59 -5.20 4.73
C VAL A 265 -7.71 -5.81 5.82
N GLY A 266 -8.23 -6.78 6.57
CA GLY A 266 -7.48 -7.51 7.59
C GLY A 266 -6.27 -8.23 7.00
N GLY A 267 -6.43 -8.88 5.85
CA GLY A 267 -5.33 -9.51 5.11
C GLY A 267 -4.22 -8.52 4.73
N ALA A 268 -4.58 -7.37 4.13
CA ALA A 268 -3.61 -6.33 3.77
C ALA A 268 -2.80 -5.83 4.98
N VAL A 269 -3.48 -5.59 6.10
CA VAL A 269 -2.86 -5.12 7.34
C VAL A 269 -1.93 -6.18 7.92
N LEU A 270 -2.36 -7.45 8.00
CA LEU A 270 -1.53 -8.55 8.49
C LEU A 270 -0.31 -8.77 7.59
N GLY A 271 -0.45 -8.64 6.26
CA GLY A 271 0.66 -8.75 5.33
C GLY A 271 1.69 -7.62 5.52
N ALA A 272 1.23 -6.39 5.72
CA ALA A 272 2.10 -5.25 6.05
C ALA A 272 2.79 -5.45 7.41
N ILE A 273 2.05 -5.87 8.44
CA ILE A 273 2.62 -6.20 9.77
C ILE A 273 3.66 -7.29 9.67
N PHE A 274 3.41 -8.36 8.90
CA PHE A 274 4.38 -9.42 8.70
C PHE A 274 5.70 -8.88 8.13
N LEU A 275 5.65 -8.13 7.02
CA LEU A 275 6.85 -7.53 6.42
C LEU A 275 7.51 -6.52 7.37
N GLY A 276 6.73 -5.73 8.10
CA GLY A 276 7.22 -4.77 9.08
C GLY A 276 7.95 -5.43 10.26
N VAL A 277 7.43 -6.54 10.77
CA VAL A 277 8.11 -7.35 11.80
C VAL A 277 9.42 -7.92 11.26
N VAL A 278 9.42 -8.49 10.04
CA VAL A 278 10.66 -9.00 9.42
C VAL A 278 11.69 -7.88 9.28
N LYS A 279 11.30 -6.72 8.75
CA LYS A 279 12.19 -5.56 8.56
C LYS A 279 12.82 -5.07 9.86
N ASN A 280 12.05 -5.06 10.95
CA ASN A 280 12.55 -4.67 12.28
C ASN A 280 13.32 -5.78 12.99
N ALA A 281 13.11 -7.04 12.62
CA ALA A 281 13.78 -8.19 13.22
C ALA A 281 15.18 -8.43 12.65
N LEU A 282 15.40 -8.20 11.34
CA LEU A 282 16.68 -8.46 10.68
C LEU A 282 17.87 -7.76 11.38
N PRO A 283 17.80 -6.45 11.71
CA PRO A 283 18.88 -5.77 12.41
C PRO A 283 19.17 -6.36 13.80
N VAL A 284 18.13 -6.79 14.52
CA VAL A 284 18.24 -7.36 15.87
C VAL A 284 19.02 -8.68 15.85
N VAL A 285 19.00 -9.40 14.72
CA VAL A 285 19.72 -10.66 14.52
C VAL A 285 21.06 -10.43 13.77
N ASN A 286 21.52 -9.18 13.66
CA ASN A 286 22.72 -8.79 12.90
C ASN A 286 22.69 -9.17 11.40
N ILE A 287 21.49 -9.22 10.81
CA ILE A 287 21.31 -9.41 9.36
C ILE A 287 21.04 -8.05 8.73
N SER A 288 21.68 -7.80 7.58
CA SER A 288 21.48 -6.56 6.84
C SER A 288 20.01 -6.37 6.41
N PRO A 289 19.41 -5.17 6.59
CA PRO A 289 18.06 -4.86 6.12
C PRO A 289 17.85 -5.06 4.62
N PHE A 290 18.91 -5.05 3.80
CA PHE A 290 18.80 -5.25 2.35
C PHE A 290 18.18 -6.61 1.99
N TRP A 291 18.31 -7.63 2.85
CA TRP A 291 17.65 -8.92 2.68
C TRP A 291 16.12 -8.82 2.66
N GLN A 292 15.54 -7.75 3.23
CA GLN A 292 14.11 -7.52 3.20
C GLN A 292 13.56 -7.47 1.76
N LEU A 293 14.30 -6.88 0.82
CA LEU A 293 13.89 -6.82 -0.59
C LEU A 293 13.87 -8.21 -1.24
N ALA A 294 14.85 -9.06 -0.91
CA ALA A 294 14.88 -10.44 -1.38
C ALA A 294 13.74 -11.27 -0.77
N ILE A 295 13.44 -11.06 0.52
CA ILE A 295 12.34 -11.73 1.23
C ILE A 295 10.99 -11.31 0.63
N SER A 296 10.76 -10.01 0.43
CA SER A 296 9.51 -9.51 -0.15
C SER A 296 9.29 -10.03 -1.58
N GLY A 297 10.33 -10.00 -2.42
CA GLY A 297 10.29 -10.55 -3.78
C GLY A 297 10.03 -12.05 -3.80
N SER A 298 10.71 -12.82 -2.95
CA SER A 298 10.50 -14.27 -2.82
C SER A 298 9.09 -14.59 -2.33
N ALA A 299 8.57 -13.81 -1.38
CA ALA A 299 7.23 -13.97 -0.85
C ALA A 299 6.15 -13.73 -1.92
N ILE A 300 6.33 -12.73 -2.80
CA ILE A 300 5.45 -12.53 -3.96
C ILE A 300 5.46 -13.77 -4.86
N LEU A 301 6.64 -14.26 -5.24
CA LEU A 301 6.76 -15.43 -6.13
C LEU A 301 6.09 -16.67 -5.54
N ILE A 302 6.33 -16.94 -4.26
CA ILE A 302 5.74 -18.07 -3.53
C ILE A 302 4.21 -17.93 -3.50
N ALA A 303 3.69 -16.77 -3.09
CA ALA A 303 2.26 -16.54 -2.99
C ALA A 303 1.55 -16.65 -4.34
N VAL A 304 2.14 -16.10 -5.41
CA VAL A 304 1.62 -16.20 -6.78
C VAL A 304 1.67 -17.65 -7.27
N ALA A 305 2.75 -18.39 -7.03
CA ALA A 305 2.86 -19.80 -7.41
C ALA A 305 1.79 -20.67 -6.73
N PHE A 306 1.54 -20.45 -5.43
CA PHE A 306 0.45 -21.14 -4.70
C PHE A 306 -0.94 -20.75 -5.22
N ASN A 307 -1.17 -19.47 -5.50
CA ASN A 307 -2.44 -19.00 -6.03
C ASN A 307 -2.71 -19.54 -7.44
N ALA A 308 -1.70 -19.53 -8.33
CA ALA A 308 -1.80 -20.06 -9.69
C ALA A 308 -2.08 -21.58 -9.72
N ARG A 309 -1.53 -22.34 -8.77
CA ARG A 309 -1.82 -23.77 -8.63
C ARG A 309 -3.23 -24.04 -8.09
N SER A 310 -3.70 -23.22 -7.14
CA SER A 310 -5.02 -23.38 -6.52
C SER A 310 -6.17 -23.04 -7.49
N GLY A 311 -5.95 -22.15 -8.46
CA GLY A 311 -6.93 -21.81 -9.51
C GLY A 311 -7.04 -22.84 -10.65
N ARG A 312 -6.15 -23.82 -10.73
CA ARG A 312 -6.26 -24.96 -11.68
C ARG A 312 -7.23 -26.01 -11.15
N THR A 313 -8.47 -25.62 -10.85
CA THR A 313 -9.54 -26.61 -10.70
C THR A 313 -9.70 -27.26 -12.07
N LYS A 314 -9.45 -28.57 -12.18
CA LYS A 314 -9.65 -29.35 -13.41
C LYS A 314 -11.06 -29.06 -13.93
N GLY A 315 -11.19 -28.27 -14.99
CA GLY A 315 -12.44 -28.13 -15.70
C GLY A 315 -12.84 -29.53 -16.14
N ARG A 316 -13.88 -30.09 -15.54
CA ARG A 316 -14.53 -31.28 -16.11
C ARG A 316 -15.10 -30.81 -17.44
N ILE A 317 -14.47 -31.26 -18.52
CA ILE A 317 -15.00 -31.10 -19.88
C ILE A 317 -16.25 -31.98 -19.90
N ILE A 318 -17.44 -31.36 -19.68
CA ILE A 318 -18.73 -32.07 -19.61
C ILE A 318 -19.22 -32.50 -21.00
N LEU A 319 -18.66 -31.95 -22.08
CA LEU A 319 -19.02 -32.34 -23.44
C LEU A 319 -17.79 -32.81 -24.20
N LYS A 320 -17.51 -34.10 -24.09
CA LYS A 320 -16.82 -34.87 -25.12
C LYS A 320 -17.85 -35.86 -25.66
N SER A 321 -18.06 -35.83 -26.98
CA SER A 321 -18.89 -36.78 -27.76
C SER A 321 -20.37 -36.44 -27.93
N ALA A 322 -20.68 -35.51 -28.85
CA ALA A 322 -21.95 -35.48 -29.58
C ALA A 322 -21.78 -35.03 -31.04
N GLU A 323 -20.62 -35.31 -31.66
CA GLU A 323 -20.34 -34.94 -33.07
C GLU A 323 -19.60 -36.06 -33.83
N VAL A 324 -19.85 -37.31 -33.47
CA VAL A 324 -19.46 -38.47 -34.31
C VAL A 324 -20.57 -39.51 -34.30
N THR A 325 -21.80 -39.14 -34.70
CA THR A 325 -22.73 -40.05 -35.39
C THR A 325 -23.89 -39.25 -35.99
N GLN A 326 -23.75 -38.81 -37.24
CA GLN A 326 -24.70 -39.01 -38.34
C GLN A 326 -24.21 -38.28 -39.59
#